data_AF-A0A0A7GCV1-F1
#
_entry.id   AF-A0A0A7GCV1-F1
#
_cell.length_a   1.000
_cell.length_b   1.000
_cell.length_c   1.000
_cell.angle_alpha   90.00
_cell.angle_beta   90.00
_cell.angle_gamma   90.00
#
_symmetry.space_group_name_H-M   'P 1'
#
loop_
_entity.id
_entity.type
_entity.pdbx_description
1 polymer ?
#
loop_
_entity_poly.entity_id
_entity_poly.type
_entity_poly.pdbx_seq_one_letter_code
_entity_poly.pdbx_strand_id
1 'polypeptide(L)'
;MLPFDEKLGYPQKQLVNVNGKAYMLFYRWNYEGNFAVLRIRRVEDDTAVFEGKLTMKNPMEVKDPTTYDTLFTILPWKVDESVAEVWVFA
;
A
#
# COMPACT_ATOMS: atom_id res chain seq x y z
N MET A 1 -7.00 -6.96 -4.40
CA MET A 1 -5.53 -6.97 -4.21
C MET A 1 -4.97 -5.70 -4.82
N LEU A 2 -3.99 -5.06 -4.18
CA LEU A 2 -3.29 -3.92 -4.76
C LEU A 2 -2.29 -4.40 -5.83
N PRO A 3 -2.12 -3.66 -6.92
CA PRO A 3 -1.20 -4.03 -8.00
C PRO A 3 0.26 -3.95 -7.56
N PHE A 4 1.04 -4.97 -7.91
CA PHE A 4 2.49 -5.01 -7.81
C PHE A 4 3.02 -5.82 -9.00
N ASP A 5 3.96 -5.27 -9.76
CA ASP A 5 4.60 -5.98 -10.87
C ASP A 5 5.90 -6.65 -10.40
N GLU A 6 5.90 -7.98 -10.32
CA GLU A 6 7.06 -8.79 -9.91
C GLU A 6 8.25 -8.67 -10.87
N LYS A 7 8.01 -8.32 -12.15
CA LYS A 7 9.09 -8.14 -13.14
C LYS A 7 9.80 -6.81 -12.96
N LEU A 8 9.08 -5.78 -12.53
CA LEU A 8 9.65 -4.47 -12.21
C LEU A 8 10.28 -4.45 -10.81
N GLY A 9 9.68 -5.16 -9.86
CA GLY A 9 10.14 -5.26 -8.48
C GLY A 9 10.02 -3.93 -7.72
N TYR A 10 10.92 -3.71 -6.77
CA TYR A 10 11.01 -2.45 -6.02
C TYR A 10 12.10 -1.53 -6.57
N PRO A 11 11.95 -0.20 -6.46
CA PRO A 11 10.75 0.53 -6.08
C PRO A 11 9.75 0.62 -7.23
N GLN A 12 8.45 0.68 -6.94
CA GLN A 12 7.44 0.87 -7.97
C GLN A 12 6.27 1.75 -7.53
N LYS A 13 5.74 2.52 -8.50
CA LYS A 13 4.55 3.35 -8.34
C LYS A 13 3.41 2.76 -9.16
N GLN A 14 2.22 2.70 -8.57
CA GLN A 14 1.03 2.16 -9.23
C GLN A 14 -0.18 3.04 -8.92
N LEU A 15 -1.03 3.27 -9.90
CA LEU A 15 -2.33 3.91 -9.72
C LEU A 15 -3.41 2.85 -9.56
N VAL A 16 -4.28 3.01 -8.57
CA VAL A 16 -5.38 2.09 -8.30
C VAL A 16 -6.66 2.84 -7.99
N ASN A 17 -7.81 2.25 -8.32
CA ASN A 17 -9.11 2.72 -7.88
C ASN A 17 -9.65 1.77 -6.80
N VAL A 18 -10.04 2.32 -5.65
CA VAL A 18 -10.69 1.58 -4.55
C VAL A 18 -11.94 2.35 -4.14
N ASN A 19 -13.10 1.70 -4.14
CA ASN A 19 -14.40 2.31 -3.82
C ASN A 19 -14.67 3.63 -4.58
N GLY A 20 -14.33 3.68 -5.87
CA GLY A 20 -14.55 4.84 -6.73
C GLY A 20 -13.54 5.98 -6.54
N LYS A 21 -12.60 5.88 -5.60
CA LYS A 21 -11.54 6.87 -5.35
C LYS A 21 -10.20 6.39 -5.90
N ALA A 22 -9.43 7.30 -6.49
CA ALA A 22 -8.11 7.01 -7.03
C ALA A 22 -7.01 7.22 -5.98
N TYR A 23 -6.09 6.26 -5.89
CA TYR A 23 -4.94 6.27 -5.00
C TYR A 23 -3.66 5.97 -5.78
N MET A 24 -2.58 6.66 -5.41
CA MET A 24 -1.22 6.39 -5.83
C MET A 24 -0.53 5.54 -4.76
N LEU A 25 -0.10 4.34 -5.15
CA LEU A 25 0.69 3.44 -4.34
C LEU A 25 2.17 3.65 -4.65
N PHE A 26 3.01 3.63 -3.62
CA PHE A 26 4.45 3.59 -3.79
C PHE A 26 5.05 2.52 -2.89
N TYR A 27 5.55 1.47 -3.54
CA TYR A 27 6.23 0.35 -2.91
C TYR A 27 7.73 0.60 -2.93
N ARG A 28 8.39 0.39 -1.78
CA ARG A 28 9.85 0.48 -1.65
C ARG A 28 10.38 -0.63 -0.76
N TRP A 29 11.46 -1.26 -1.18
CA TRP A 29 12.23 -2.17 -0.32
C TRP A 29 13.27 -1.40 0.51
N ASN A 30 13.36 -1.73 1.79
CA ASN A 30 14.45 -1.28 2.66
C ASN A 30 15.45 -2.43 2.81
N TYR A 31 16.57 -2.33 2.10
CA TYR A 31 17.64 -3.34 2.08
C TYR A 31 18.33 -3.51 3.44
N GLU A 32 18.50 -2.42 4.21
CA GLU A 32 19.15 -2.49 5.53
C GLU A 32 18.26 -3.17 6.58
N GLY A 33 16.96 -2.89 6.51
CA GLY A 33 15.97 -3.43 7.46
C GLY A 33 15.33 -4.74 7.04
N ASN A 34 15.54 -5.19 5.79
CA ASN A 34 14.90 -6.36 5.20
C ASN A 34 13.36 -6.33 5.27
N PHE A 35 12.76 -5.21 4.82
CA PHE A 35 11.30 -5.06 4.78
C PHE A 35 10.82 -4.13 3.66
N ALA A 36 9.56 -4.29 3.25
CA ALA A 36 8.91 -3.36 2.34
C ALA A 36 8.15 -2.25 3.09
N VAL A 37 8.11 -1.06 2.50
CA VAL A 37 7.26 0.07 2.90
C VAL A 37 6.26 0.33 1.79
N LEU A 38 5.01 0.58 2.17
CA LEU A 38 3.98 1.07 1.28
C LEU A 38 3.56 2.48 1.71
N ARG A 39 3.56 3.40 0.76
CA ARG A 39 2.93 4.71 0.89
C ARG A 39 1.71 4.76 -0.03
N ILE A 40 0.59 5.25 0.50
CA ILE A 40 -0.64 5.44 -0.25
C ILE A 40 -1.03 6.91 -0.15
N ARG A 41 -1.21 7.54 -1.31
CA ARG A 41 -1.70 8.91 -1.41
C ARG A 41 -3.01 8.94 -2.18
N ARG A 42 -3.97 9.74 -1.74
CA ARG A 42 -5.15 10.05 -2.53
C ARG A 42 -4.73 10.94 -3.71
N VAL A 43 -5.23 10.64 -4.90
CA VAL A 43 -4.81 11.38 -6.11
C VAL A 43 -5.44 12.77 -6.19
N GLU A 44 -6.68 12.92 -5.70
CA GLU A 44 -7.45 14.18 -5.77
C GLU A 44 -6.77 15.36 -5.07
N ASP A 45 -6.16 15.12 -3.91
CA ASP A 45 -5.61 16.15 -3.02
C ASP A 45 -4.15 15.89 -2.59
N ASP A 46 -3.50 14.86 -3.17
CA ASP A 46 -2.14 14.39 -2.83
C ASP A 46 -1.95 14.03 -1.33
N THR A 47 -3.03 13.83 -0.58
CA THR A 47 -2.97 13.54 0.85
C THR A 47 -2.44 12.13 1.10
N ALA A 48 -1.44 11.99 1.97
CA ALA A 48 -0.99 10.71 2.46
C ALA A 48 -2.02 10.10 3.42
N VAL A 49 -2.63 8.98 3.02
CA VAL A 49 -3.63 8.25 3.81
C VAL A 49 -3.04 7.02 4.51
N PHE A 50 -1.85 6.59 4.08
CA PHE A 50 -1.11 5.51 4.72
C PHE A 50 0.39 5.63 4.41
N GLU A 51 1.22 5.41 5.44
CA GLU A 51 2.64 5.17 5.30
C GLU A 51 3.06 4.17 6.38
N GLY A 52 3.54 3.00 5.97
CA GLY A 52 3.89 1.96 6.93
C GLY A 52 4.74 0.85 6.34
N LYS A 53 5.44 0.15 7.23
CA LYS A 53 6.08 -1.13 6.94
C LYS A 53 5.00 -2.17 6.64
N LEU A 54 5.15 -2.94 5.56
CA LEU A 54 4.29 -4.07 5.27
C LEU A 54 4.72 -5.27 6.13
N THR A 55 3.93 -5.56 7.17
CA THR A 55 4.13 -6.73 8.03
C THR A 55 3.24 -7.86 7.53
N MET A 56 3.84 -8.99 7.15
CA MET A 56 3.09 -10.14 6.62
C MET A 56 2.01 -10.60 7.61
N LYS A 57 0.83 -10.92 7.07
CA LYS A 57 -0.35 -11.43 7.78
C LYS A 57 -0.87 -10.50 8.87
N ASN A 58 -0.48 -9.22 8.87
CA ASN A 58 -0.99 -8.22 9.78
C ASN A 58 -1.92 -7.24 9.04
N PRO A 59 -3.24 -7.26 9.29
CA PRO A 59 -4.15 -6.32 8.66
C PRO A 59 -3.86 -4.88 9.13
N MET A 60 -3.99 -3.92 8.22
CA MET A 60 -3.72 -2.51 8.46
C MET A 60 -4.84 -1.67 7.88
N GLU A 61 -5.38 -0.76 8.68
CA GLU A 61 -6.44 0.16 8.26
C GLU A 61 -5.82 1.37 7.55
N VAL A 62 -6.34 1.70 6.38
CA VAL A 62 -6.06 2.96 5.68
C VAL A 62 -7.18 3.92 6.04
N LYS A 63 -6.85 5.02 6.72
CA LYS A 63 -7.82 5.95 7.28
C LYS A 63 -7.77 7.30 6.60
N ASP A 64 -8.91 7.97 6.55
CA ASP A 64 -8.94 9.40 6.25
C ASP A 64 -8.25 10.15 7.40
N PRO A 65 -7.24 10.99 7.13
CA PRO A 65 -6.51 11.68 8.20
C PRO A 65 -7.32 12.81 8.85
N THR A 66 -8.45 13.21 8.26
CA THR A 66 -9.33 14.27 8.76
C THR A 66 -10.49 13.68 9.54
N THR A 67 -11.20 12.69 8.98
CA THR A 67 -12.39 12.13 9.62
C THR A 67 -12.10 10.90 10.48
N TYR A 68 -10.92 10.29 10.33
CA TYR A 68 -10.53 9.01 10.94
C TYR A 68 -11.37 7.80 10.49
N ASP A 69 -12.22 7.97 9.48
CA ASP A 69 -12.97 6.87 8.90
C ASP A 69 -12.02 5.89 8.18
N THR A 70 -12.29 4.59 8.32
CA THR A 70 -11.58 3.57 7.55
C THR A 70 -12.02 3.65 6.10
N LEU A 71 -11.08 3.98 5.21
CA LEU A 71 -11.29 4.02 3.76
C LEU A 71 -11.32 2.60 3.19
N PHE A 72 -10.39 1.76 3.63
CA PHE A 72 -10.28 0.33 3.35
C PHE A 72 -9.21 -0.28 4.25
N THR A 73 -9.19 -1.62 4.33
CA THR A 73 -8.18 -2.38 5.05
C THR A 73 -7.29 -3.12 4.06
N ILE A 74 -5.99 -3.10 4.29
CA ILE A 74 -5.02 -3.89 3.53
C ILE A 74 -4.50 -5.06 4.37
N LEU A 75 -4.21 -6.18 3.71
CA LEU A 75 -3.55 -7.33 4.31
C LEU A 75 -2.33 -7.70 3.48
N PRO A 76 -1.10 -7.43 3.95
CA PRO A 76 0.10 -7.91 3.30
C PRO A 76 0.17 -9.43 3.45
N TRP A 77 -0.13 -10.19 2.40
CA TRP A 77 -0.21 -11.64 2.46
C TRP A 77 1.17 -12.29 2.32
N LYS A 78 1.93 -11.85 1.31
CA LYS A 78 3.30 -12.27 1.03
C LYS A 78 4.14 -11.05 0.67
N VAL A 79 5.24 -10.83 1.40
CA VAL A 79 6.12 -9.67 1.18
C VAL A 79 7.57 -10.11 1.36
N ASP A 80 8.36 -10.00 0.30
CA ASP A 80 9.80 -10.24 0.30
C ASP A 80 10.49 -9.27 -0.68
N GLU A 81 11.79 -9.43 -0.93
CA GLU A 81 12.56 -8.53 -1.79
C GLU A 81 12.13 -8.53 -3.27
N SER A 82 11.32 -9.52 -3.67
CA SER A 82 10.89 -9.73 -5.06
C SER A 82 9.39 -9.50 -5.28
N VAL A 83 8.54 -9.68 -4.24
CA VAL A 83 7.08 -9.58 -4.37
C VAL A 83 6.42 -8.82 -3.21
N ALA A 84 5.37 -8.06 -3.53
CA ALA A 84 4.42 -7.51 -2.57
C ALA A 84 2.98 -7.92 -2.93
N GLU A 85 2.49 -9.01 -2.35
CA GLU A 85 1.09 -9.41 -2.45
C GLU A 85 0.29 -8.77 -1.30
N VAL A 86 -0.56 -7.79 -1.62
CA VAL A 86 -1.35 -7.05 -0.63
C VAL A 86 -2.83 -7.11 -0.97
N TRP A 87 -3.62 -7.79 -0.15
CA TRP A 87 -5.07 -7.87 -0.33
C TRP A 87 -5.75 -6.60 0.17
N VAL A 88 -6.95 -6.33 -0.36
CA VAL A 88 -7.73 -5.13 -0.05
C VAL A 88 -9.14 -5.57 0.32
N PHE A 89 -9.67 -5.01 1.40
CA PHE A 89 -11.03 -5.19 1.88
C PHE A 89 -11.63 -3.80 2.02
N ALA A 90 -12.70 -3.53 1.29
CA ALA A 90 -13.27 -2.19 1.11
C ALA A 90 -14.79 -2.24 1.10
#